data_AF-A0A8T5TGA9-F1
#
_entry.id   AF-A0A8T5TGA9-F1
#
_cell.length_a   1.000
_cell.length_b   1.000
_cell.length_c   1.000
_cell.angle_alpha   90.00
_cell.angle_beta   90.00
_cell.angle_gamma   90.00
#
_symmetry.space_group_name_H-M   'P 1'
#
loop_
_entity.id
_entity.type
_entity.pdbx_description
1 polymer ?
#
loop_
_entity_poly.entity_id
_entity_poly.type
_entity_poly.pdbx_seq_one_letter_code
_entity_poly.pdbx_strand_id
1 'polypeptide(L)'
;MDNKSSSKDKSEDKPLLSEIEIQNINLNDEKIKQYMKKYEDENDKYAIWRGAITEGFKKWLKGEKIYTRDKERISLYVDDKIKGDWQKFINQNKETFPTFSELIRQSVKSFIEDSSMVSSELSKLNPSTISNISHALKEPLTSIKGYSQLLLESEEFRGKLSEHIEETIKNIFDQSNLLENIIKNFLDNIQPESTPYDILLIEDDLATIRLITSYFESKKFICKGVISGTKGLEELRRVIPKVILLDIILPDLSGYDICQTIKTDNAYKKIPVFFLTAISATEIKKRLNQTLADGYILKPFNFSDFKVIFEILNGKV
;
A
#
# COMPACT_ATOMS: atom_id res chain seq x y z
N MET A 1 -22.94 5.37 38.70
CA MET A 1 -21.91 6.32 39.20
C MET A 1 -21.06 5.58 40.22
N ASP A 2 -19.75 5.62 39.99
CA ASP A 2 -18.64 5.27 40.90
C ASP A 2 -18.53 3.78 41.37
N ASN A 3 -17.37 3.12 41.48
CA ASN A 3 -15.97 3.56 41.50
C ASN A 3 -15.00 2.35 41.34
N LYS A 4 -13.78 2.62 40.83
CA LYS A 4 -12.48 1.89 40.99
C LYS A 4 -12.32 0.50 40.31
N SER A 5 -11.26 0.24 39.54
CA SER A 5 -9.88 0.26 40.02
C SER A 5 -8.84 0.73 38.98
N SER A 6 -7.98 1.61 39.47
CA SER A 6 -6.66 1.95 38.94
C SER A 6 -5.79 0.70 38.72
N SER A 7 -5.28 0.48 37.51
CA SER A 7 -4.08 -0.34 37.32
C SER A 7 -2.89 0.43 37.89
N LYS A 8 -2.57 0.11 39.14
CA LYS A 8 -1.37 0.56 39.84
C LYS A 8 -0.15 0.34 38.95
N ASP A 9 0.62 1.41 38.80
CA ASP A 9 2.03 1.41 38.46
C ASP A 9 2.76 0.37 39.34
N LYS A 10 3.13 -0.78 38.75
CA LYS A 10 4.03 -1.76 39.39
C LYS A 10 5.47 -1.34 39.05
N SER A 11 5.89 -0.22 39.62
CA SER A 11 7.26 0.30 39.56
C SER A 11 8.10 -0.16 40.77
N GLU A 12 7.88 -1.39 41.25
CA GLU A 12 8.74 -1.99 42.28
C GLU A 12 9.73 -2.98 41.65
N ASP A 13 11.01 -2.62 41.76
CA ASP A 13 12.23 -3.36 41.42
C ASP A 13 12.49 -3.69 39.95
N LYS A 14 12.60 -2.67 39.08
CA LYS A 14 13.43 -2.81 37.88
C LYS A 14 14.87 -2.46 38.22
N PRO A 15 15.86 -3.33 37.94
CA PRO A 15 17.26 -3.00 38.16
C PRO A 15 17.67 -1.78 37.31
N LEU A 16 18.60 -0.99 37.86
CA LEU A 16 19.19 0.19 37.24
C LEU A 16 20.71 -0.02 37.17
N LEU A 17 21.13 -1.02 36.41
CA LEU A 17 22.54 -1.36 36.22
C LEU A 17 23.18 -0.38 35.23
N SER A 18 24.41 0.04 35.53
CA SER A 18 25.26 0.83 34.64
C SER A 18 25.79 -0.01 33.46
N GLU A 19 26.28 0.66 32.42
CA GLU A 19 26.86 -0.04 31.24
C GLU A 19 28.04 -0.94 31.59
N ILE A 20 28.86 -0.53 32.56
CA ILE A 20 30.04 -1.27 33.02
C ILE A 20 29.60 -2.56 33.75
N GLU A 21 28.55 -2.49 34.55
CA GLU A 21 27.99 -3.66 35.23
C GLU A 21 27.37 -4.63 34.23
N ILE A 22 26.68 -4.12 33.20
CA ILE A 22 26.06 -4.95 32.16
C ILE A 22 27.11 -5.67 31.30
N GLN A 23 28.24 -5.02 31.01
CA GLN A 23 29.34 -5.65 30.26
C GLN A 23 30.03 -6.78 31.02
N ASN A 24 29.98 -6.76 32.36
CA ASN A 24 30.64 -7.72 33.24
C ASN A 24 29.66 -8.66 33.95
N ILE A 25 28.44 -8.86 33.41
CA ILE A 25 27.44 -9.75 34.00
C ILE A 25 27.98 -11.18 34.10
N ASN A 26 27.96 -11.72 35.31
CA ASN A 26 28.17 -13.14 35.55
C ASN A 26 26.83 -13.89 35.43
N LEU A 27 26.68 -14.72 34.41
CA LEU A 27 25.47 -15.50 34.15
C LEU A 27 25.17 -16.55 35.24
N ASN A 28 26.16 -16.89 36.07
CA ASN A 28 25.99 -17.82 37.18
C ASN A 28 25.50 -17.13 38.47
N ASP A 29 25.44 -15.81 38.50
CA ASP A 29 24.94 -15.05 39.65
C ASP A 29 23.43 -15.28 39.82
N GLU A 30 23.03 -15.72 41.02
CA GLU A 30 21.63 -16.01 41.35
C GLU A 30 20.70 -14.80 41.17
N LYS A 31 21.21 -13.59 41.44
CA LYS A 31 20.45 -12.35 41.25
C LYS A 31 20.20 -12.06 39.78
N ILE A 32 21.19 -12.35 38.92
CA ILE A 32 21.05 -12.21 37.46
C ILE A 32 20.07 -13.24 36.91
N LYS A 33 20.10 -14.49 37.38
CA LYS A 33 19.12 -15.52 36.98
C LYS A 33 17.69 -15.13 37.35
N GLN A 34 17.49 -14.53 38.52
CA GLN A 34 16.18 -14.00 38.93
C GLN A 34 15.71 -12.87 38.02
N TYR A 35 16.61 -11.95 37.62
CA TYR A 35 16.29 -10.89 36.65
C TYR A 35 15.97 -11.44 35.26
N MET A 36 16.68 -12.46 34.79
CA MET A 36 16.38 -13.13 33.52
C MET A 36 14.97 -13.71 33.52
N LYS A 37 14.63 -14.46 34.58
CA LYS A 37 13.30 -15.07 34.72
C LYS A 37 12.20 -14.00 34.77
N LYS A 38 12.39 -12.94 35.56
CA LYS A 38 11.45 -11.81 35.64
C LYS A 38 11.28 -11.11 34.28
N TYR A 39 12.36 -10.91 33.54
CA TYR A 39 12.31 -10.34 32.19
C TYR A 39 11.54 -11.22 31.21
N GLU A 40 11.83 -12.53 31.21
CA GLU A 40 11.20 -13.53 30.36
C GLU A 40 9.69 -13.60 30.63
N ASP A 41 9.30 -13.68 31.90
CA ASP A 41 7.90 -13.72 32.35
C ASP A 41 7.13 -12.41 32.00
N GLU A 42 7.78 -11.25 32.12
CA GLU A 42 7.15 -9.94 31.85
C GLU A 42 6.98 -9.62 30.36
N ASN A 43 7.87 -10.13 29.50
CA ASN A 43 8.01 -9.65 28.13
C ASN A 43 7.84 -10.74 27.05
N ASP A 44 7.65 -11.99 27.47
CA ASP A 44 7.57 -13.17 26.59
C ASP A 44 8.77 -13.25 25.62
N LYS A 45 9.97 -12.96 26.14
CA LYS A 45 11.23 -12.83 25.37
C LYS A 45 12.40 -13.42 26.14
N TYR A 46 13.26 -14.17 25.45
CA TYR A 46 14.45 -14.76 26.04
C TYR A 46 15.49 -13.72 26.50
N ALA A 47 15.98 -13.87 27.73
CA ALA A 47 17.08 -13.06 28.27
C ALA A 47 18.43 -13.46 27.65
N ILE A 48 18.57 -14.74 27.29
CA ILE A 48 19.73 -15.32 26.60
C ILE A 48 19.27 -15.95 25.29
N TRP A 49 19.93 -15.61 24.18
CA TRP A 49 19.70 -16.25 22.89
C TRP A 49 21.03 -16.76 22.32
N ARG A 50 21.13 -18.06 22.05
CA ARG A 50 22.35 -18.73 21.55
C ARG A 50 23.62 -18.41 22.37
N GLY A 51 23.49 -18.38 23.69
CA GLY A 51 24.60 -18.15 24.62
C GLY A 51 25.01 -16.69 24.82
N ALA A 52 24.30 -15.73 24.20
CA ALA A 52 24.54 -14.30 24.38
C ALA A 52 23.34 -13.60 25.05
N ILE A 53 23.64 -12.63 25.92
CA ILE A 53 22.65 -11.74 26.55
C ILE A 53 21.97 -10.91 25.46
N THR A 54 20.63 -10.93 25.42
CA THR A 54 19.87 -10.18 24.40
C THR A 54 19.89 -8.68 24.66
N GLU A 55 19.87 -7.87 23.59
CA GLU A 55 19.78 -6.41 23.70
C GLU A 55 18.49 -5.96 24.40
N GLY A 56 17.41 -6.74 24.26
CA GLY A 56 16.16 -6.49 24.98
C GLY A 56 16.35 -6.60 26.49
N PHE A 57 17.04 -7.64 26.95
CA PHE A 57 17.34 -7.81 28.36
C PHE A 57 18.31 -6.76 28.90
N LYS A 58 19.34 -6.38 28.14
CA LYS A 58 20.25 -5.28 28.54
C LYS A 58 19.51 -3.95 28.74
N LYS A 59 18.56 -3.63 27.86
CA LYS A 59 17.71 -2.44 27.99
C LYS A 59 16.77 -2.54 29.19
N TRP A 60 16.21 -3.72 29.42
CA TRP A 60 15.39 -3.98 30.61
C TRP A 60 16.18 -3.74 31.91
N LEU A 61 17.44 -4.20 31.96
CA LEU A 61 18.34 -4.02 33.10
C LEU A 61 18.76 -2.56 33.37
N LYS A 62 18.59 -1.67 32.39
CA LYS A 62 18.82 -0.22 32.50
C LYS A 62 17.54 0.55 32.87
N GLY A 63 16.40 -0.13 33.00
CA GLY A 63 15.10 0.52 33.15
C GLY A 63 14.58 1.21 31.88
N GLU A 64 15.16 0.94 30.72
CA GLU A 64 14.72 1.54 29.45
C GLU A 64 13.39 0.94 28.96
N LYS A 65 12.61 1.73 28.21
CA LYS A 65 11.42 1.22 27.51
C LYS A 65 11.81 0.22 26.43
N ILE A 66 11.23 -0.97 26.49
CA ILE A 66 11.43 -2.03 25.51
C ILE A 66 10.33 -1.93 24.48
N TYR A 67 10.68 -1.47 23.29
CA TYR A 67 9.75 -1.44 22.17
C TYR A 67 9.58 -2.86 21.62
N THR A 68 8.35 -3.34 21.55
CA THR A 68 7.94 -4.46 20.70
C THR A 68 7.97 -3.99 19.25
N ARG A 69 9.16 -3.96 18.65
CA ARG A 69 9.26 -4.07 17.20
C ARG A 69 9.48 -5.54 16.91
N ASP A 70 8.44 -6.21 16.44
CA ASP A 70 8.58 -7.44 15.68
C ASP A 70 9.47 -7.13 14.50
N LYS A 71 10.77 -7.42 14.66
CA LYS A 71 11.68 -7.41 13.51
C LYS A 71 11.33 -8.67 12.75
N GLU A 72 10.49 -8.54 11.72
CA GLU A 72 10.32 -9.57 10.70
C GLU A 72 11.70 -9.98 10.21
N ARG A 73 12.15 -11.16 10.66
CA ARG A 73 13.45 -11.72 10.26
C ARG A 73 13.21 -12.55 9.02
N ILE A 74 13.57 -11.99 7.88
CA ILE A 74 13.73 -12.78 6.65
C ILE A 74 14.86 -13.79 6.90
N SER A 75 14.52 -15.06 7.00
CA SER A 75 15.48 -16.15 7.18
C SER A 75 15.69 -16.81 5.82
N LEU A 76 16.91 -16.68 5.27
CA LEU A 76 17.29 -17.35 4.04
C LEU A 76 17.88 -18.72 4.37
N TYR A 77 17.26 -19.79 3.87
CA TYR A 77 17.87 -21.12 3.89
C TYR A 77 18.96 -21.18 2.82
N VAL A 78 20.21 -21.25 3.26
CA VAL A 78 21.38 -21.38 2.40
C VAL A 78 22.26 -22.52 2.94
N ASP A 79 22.90 -23.24 2.03
CA ASP A 79 23.90 -24.27 2.37
C ASP A 79 25.03 -23.65 3.22
N ASP A 80 25.59 -24.44 4.15
CA ASP A 80 26.66 -24.03 5.06
C ASP A 80 27.88 -23.45 4.33
N LYS A 81 28.17 -23.94 3.11
CA LYS A 81 29.24 -23.35 2.28
C LYS A 81 28.94 -21.90 1.93
N ILE A 82 27.73 -21.65 1.42
CA ILE A 82 27.28 -20.30 1.00
C ILE A 82 27.23 -19.38 2.21
N LYS A 83 26.73 -19.87 3.34
CA LYS A 83 26.73 -19.15 4.61
C LYS A 83 28.14 -18.75 5.03
N GLY A 84 29.11 -19.67 4.92
CA GLY A 84 30.51 -19.41 5.23
C GLY A 84 31.13 -18.31 4.35
N ASP A 85 30.83 -18.32 3.06
CA ASP A 85 31.31 -17.32 2.11
C ASP A 85 30.72 -15.93 2.42
N TRP A 86 29.42 -15.85 2.73
CA TRP A 86 28.79 -14.61 3.17
C TRP A 86 29.36 -14.08 4.49
N GLN A 87 29.64 -14.96 5.44
CA GLN A 87 30.24 -14.57 6.71
C GLN A 87 31.63 -13.95 6.51
N LYS A 88 32.45 -14.53 5.62
CA LYS A 88 33.76 -13.99 5.24
C LYS A 88 33.63 -12.62 4.58
N PHE A 89 32.71 -12.48 3.62
CA PHE A 89 32.45 -11.22 2.93
C PHE A 89 32.08 -10.10 3.90
N ILE A 90 31.15 -10.34 4.83
CA ILE A 90 30.75 -9.35 5.83
C ILE A 90 31.90 -9.00 6.76
N ASN A 91 32.69 -9.99 7.21
CA ASN A 91 33.85 -9.72 8.06
C ASN A 91 34.91 -8.84 7.36
N GLN A 92 35.12 -9.02 6.05
CA GLN A 92 36.03 -8.20 5.25
C GLN A 92 35.52 -6.78 5.00
N ASN A 93 34.19 -6.57 5.04
CA ASN A 93 33.54 -5.30 4.73
C ASN A 93 32.84 -4.67 5.94
N LYS A 94 33.23 -5.06 7.17
CA LYS A 94 32.57 -4.66 8.42
C LYS A 94 32.50 -3.16 8.65
N GLU A 95 33.49 -2.41 8.15
CA GLU A 95 33.53 -0.94 8.26
C GLU A 95 32.45 -0.27 7.39
N THR A 96 32.06 -0.90 6.29
CA THR A 96 31.08 -0.39 5.32
C THR A 96 29.68 -0.91 5.63
N PHE A 97 29.56 -2.22 5.90
CA PHE A 97 28.29 -2.88 6.20
C PHE A 97 28.47 -3.80 7.43
N PRO A 98 28.09 -3.36 8.64
CA PRO A 98 28.33 -4.12 9.87
C PRO A 98 27.58 -5.45 9.92
N THR A 99 26.49 -5.57 9.16
CA THR A 99 25.67 -6.80 9.09
C THR A 99 25.17 -7.03 7.67
N PHE A 100 24.88 -8.29 7.35
CA PHE A 100 24.24 -8.67 6.09
C PHE A 100 22.88 -7.99 5.89
N SER A 101 22.10 -7.81 6.97
CA SER A 101 20.84 -7.08 6.91
C SER A 101 21.03 -5.60 6.56
N GLU A 102 22.15 -5.00 6.96
CA GLU A 102 22.48 -3.62 6.63
C GLU A 102 22.88 -3.49 5.16
N LEU A 103 23.69 -4.43 4.66
CA LEU A 103 24.00 -4.53 3.24
C LEU A 103 22.71 -4.64 2.40
N ILE A 104 21.80 -5.57 2.73
CA ILE A 104 20.52 -5.71 2.01
C ILE A 104 19.73 -4.41 2.05
N ARG A 105 19.59 -3.78 3.23
CA ARG A 105 18.84 -2.52 3.36
C ARG A 105 19.44 -1.41 2.50
N GLN A 106 20.77 -1.27 2.50
CA GLN A 106 21.45 -0.26 1.70
C GLN A 106 21.34 -0.55 0.21
N SER A 107 21.50 -1.81 -0.22
CA SER A 107 21.32 -2.20 -1.62
C SER A 107 19.89 -1.98 -2.10
N VAL A 108 18.89 -2.34 -1.29
CA VAL A 108 17.47 -2.10 -1.60
C VAL A 108 17.18 -0.60 -1.63
N LYS A 109 17.70 0.17 -0.68
CA LYS A 109 17.54 1.63 -0.65
C LYS A 109 18.18 2.28 -1.88
N SER A 110 19.40 1.91 -2.23
CA SER A 110 20.09 2.38 -3.44
C SER A 110 19.31 1.98 -4.69
N PHE A 111 18.82 0.74 -4.77
CA PHE A 111 17.98 0.30 -5.88
C PHE A 111 16.68 1.10 -5.97
N ILE A 112 16.03 1.42 -4.84
CA ILE A 112 14.82 2.26 -4.82
C ILE A 112 15.13 3.70 -5.25
N GLU A 113 16.22 4.27 -4.76
CA GLU A 113 16.68 5.62 -5.11
C GLU A 113 17.05 5.71 -6.60
N ASP A 114 17.78 4.73 -7.13
CA ASP A 114 18.06 4.59 -8.56
C ASP A 114 16.79 4.27 -9.34
N SER A 115 15.83 3.55 -8.75
CA SER A 115 14.57 3.20 -9.43
C SER A 115 13.69 4.41 -9.72
N SER A 116 13.92 5.54 -9.02
CA SER A 116 13.30 6.82 -9.34
C SER A 116 13.77 7.37 -10.69
N MET A 117 14.99 7.07 -11.13
CA MET A 117 15.44 7.28 -12.52
C MET A 117 14.87 6.20 -13.46
N VAL A 118 14.76 4.95 -12.99
CA VAL A 118 14.25 3.82 -13.76
C VAL A 118 12.78 4.00 -14.14
N SER A 119 11.96 4.72 -13.36
CA SER A 119 10.57 5.06 -13.77
C SER A 119 10.53 5.91 -15.06
N SER A 120 11.54 6.75 -15.30
CA SER A 120 11.68 7.55 -16.53
C SER A 120 12.15 6.74 -17.75
N GLU A 121 12.76 5.57 -17.53
CA GLU A 121 13.13 4.63 -18.60
C GLU A 121 12.09 3.52 -18.80
N LEU A 122 11.43 3.04 -17.74
CA LEU A 122 10.31 2.10 -17.85
C LEU A 122 9.06 2.72 -18.44
N SER A 123 8.84 4.03 -18.26
CA SER A 123 7.80 4.76 -19.00
C SER A 123 8.04 4.78 -20.52
N LYS A 124 9.28 4.51 -20.97
CA LYS A 124 9.62 4.32 -22.39
C LYS A 124 9.41 2.88 -22.87
N LEU A 125 9.18 1.91 -21.98
CA LEU A 125 8.86 0.55 -22.39
C LEU A 125 7.45 0.52 -22.96
N ASN A 126 7.29 -0.14 -24.11
CA ASN A 126 5.98 -0.31 -24.72
C ASN A 126 5.00 -0.96 -23.72
N PRO A 127 3.71 -0.54 -23.71
CA PRO A 127 2.67 -1.14 -22.85
C PRO A 127 2.59 -2.67 -22.95
N SER A 128 2.90 -3.23 -24.12
CA SER A 128 2.98 -4.67 -24.35
C SER A 128 4.10 -5.34 -23.55
N THR A 129 5.25 -4.70 -23.40
CA THR A 129 6.39 -5.22 -22.63
C THR A 129 6.08 -5.24 -21.13
N ILE A 130 5.44 -4.19 -20.63
CA ILE A 130 5.00 -4.09 -19.23
C ILE A 130 3.94 -5.15 -18.93
N SER A 131 2.99 -5.36 -19.85
CA SER A 131 1.99 -6.42 -19.75
C SER A 131 2.63 -7.82 -19.75
N ASN A 132 3.60 -8.08 -20.63
CA ASN A 132 4.32 -9.36 -20.67
C ASN A 132 5.11 -9.62 -19.38
N ILE A 133 5.78 -8.61 -18.81
CA ILE A 133 6.47 -8.72 -17.51
C ILE A 133 5.47 -9.01 -16.41
N SER A 134 4.33 -8.31 -16.38
CA SER A 134 3.26 -8.58 -15.41
C SER A 134 2.77 -10.02 -15.47
N HIS A 135 2.53 -10.54 -16.67
CA HIS A 135 2.06 -11.91 -16.87
C HIS A 135 3.12 -12.92 -16.41
N ALA A 136 4.37 -12.74 -16.83
CA ALA A 136 5.48 -13.61 -16.46
C ALA A 136 5.74 -13.66 -14.94
N LEU A 137 5.46 -12.57 -14.21
CA LEU A 137 5.57 -12.54 -12.75
C LEU A 137 4.33 -13.12 -12.04
N LYS A 138 3.12 -12.90 -12.59
CA LYS A 138 1.87 -13.42 -12.01
C LYS A 138 1.76 -14.93 -12.10
N GLU A 139 2.25 -15.56 -13.17
CA GLU A 139 2.17 -17.00 -13.38
C GLU A 139 2.80 -17.81 -12.23
N PRO A 140 4.11 -17.66 -11.92
CA PRO A 140 4.72 -18.39 -10.81
C PRO A 140 4.10 -18.03 -9.46
N LEU A 141 3.68 -16.77 -9.29
CA LEU A 141 3.06 -16.31 -8.05
C LEU A 141 1.69 -16.95 -7.81
N THR A 142 0.90 -17.14 -8.88
CA THR A 142 -0.41 -17.80 -8.83
C THR A 142 -0.25 -19.25 -8.39
N SER A 143 0.76 -19.96 -8.90
CA SER A 143 1.06 -21.32 -8.47
C SER A 143 1.50 -21.38 -7.01
N ILE A 144 2.42 -20.51 -6.57
CA ILE A 144 2.88 -20.46 -5.17
C ILE A 144 1.71 -20.18 -4.22
N LYS A 145 0.87 -19.19 -4.54
CA LYS A 145 -0.31 -18.82 -3.77
C LYS A 145 -1.34 -19.94 -3.74
N GLY A 146 -1.63 -20.55 -4.89
CA GLY A 146 -2.60 -21.64 -5.00
C GLY A 146 -2.17 -22.87 -4.21
N TYR A 147 -0.93 -23.33 -4.34
CA TYR A 147 -0.44 -24.48 -3.59
C TYR A 147 -0.33 -24.20 -2.09
N SER A 148 0.16 -23.03 -1.68
CA SER A 148 0.20 -22.66 -0.25
C SER A 148 -1.20 -22.59 0.35
N GLN A 149 -2.18 -22.04 -0.37
CA GLN A 149 -3.58 -22.00 0.07
C GLN A 149 -4.19 -23.41 0.16
N LEU A 150 -3.98 -24.27 -0.85
CA LEU A 150 -4.46 -25.65 -0.81
C LEU A 150 -3.88 -26.42 0.39
N LEU A 151 -2.58 -26.25 0.67
CA LEU A 151 -1.95 -26.90 1.83
C LEU A 151 -2.54 -26.43 3.16
N LEU A 152 -2.94 -25.16 3.28
CA LEU A 152 -3.58 -24.61 4.48
C LEU A 152 -5.05 -25.03 4.62
N GLU A 153 -5.79 -25.11 3.52
CA GLU A 153 -7.24 -25.34 3.53
C GLU A 153 -7.63 -26.82 3.39
N SER A 154 -6.72 -27.66 2.90
CA SER A 154 -6.97 -29.08 2.70
C SER A 154 -7.31 -29.82 3.99
N GLU A 155 -8.43 -30.53 3.97
CA GLU A 155 -8.84 -31.41 5.07
C GLU A 155 -7.85 -32.56 5.31
N GLU A 156 -7.10 -32.94 4.27
CA GLU A 156 -6.12 -34.03 4.34
C GLU A 156 -4.89 -33.66 5.19
N PHE A 157 -4.44 -32.41 5.16
CA PHE A 157 -3.23 -31.94 5.86
C PHE A 157 -3.53 -31.19 7.16
N ARG A 158 -4.79 -30.80 7.38
CA ARG A 158 -5.26 -30.12 8.59
C ARG A 158 -4.94 -30.93 9.86
N GLY A 159 -4.15 -30.35 10.75
CA GLY A 159 -3.73 -30.99 12.01
C GLY A 159 -2.68 -32.10 11.86
N LYS A 160 -2.20 -32.40 10.63
CA LYS A 160 -1.07 -33.32 10.39
C LYS A 160 0.26 -32.60 10.23
N LEU A 161 0.22 -31.32 9.89
CA LEU A 161 1.40 -30.46 9.82
C LEU A 161 1.80 -30.03 11.23
N SER A 162 3.10 -29.98 11.51
CA SER A 162 3.58 -29.35 12.74
C SER A 162 3.31 -27.84 12.68
N GLU A 163 3.04 -27.23 13.83
CA GLU A 163 2.76 -25.79 13.98
C GLU A 163 3.77 -24.90 13.21
N HIS A 164 5.07 -25.21 13.30
CA HIS A 164 6.11 -24.46 12.59
C HIS A 164 5.99 -24.52 11.05
N ILE A 165 5.55 -25.65 10.51
CA ILE A 165 5.36 -25.83 9.06
C ILE A 165 4.12 -25.05 8.61
N GLU A 166 3.04 -25.12 9.39
CA GLU A 166 1.80 -24.37 9.11
C GLU A 166 2.05 -22.85 9.12
N GLU A 167 2.79 -22.36 10.11
CA GLU A 167 3.21 -20.95 10.19
C GLU A 167 4.09 -20.54 9.01
N THR A 168 4.98 -21.43 8.56
CA THR A 168 5.83 -21.20 7.38
C THR A 168 5.00 -21.11 6.10
N ILE A 169 4.04 -22.02 5.88
CA ILE A 169 3.17 -22.01 4.70
C ILE A 169 2.29 -20.75 4.71
N LYS A 170 1.76 -20.37 5.87
CA LYS A 170 1.01 -19.12 6.04
C LYS A 170 1.85 -17.90 5.67
N ASN A 171 3.10 -17.84 6.14
CA ASN A 171 4.00 -16.76 5.76
C ASN A 171 4.26 -16.75 4.24
N ILE A 172 4.45 -17.90 3.59
CA ILE A 172 4.59 -17.97 2.13
C ILE A 172 3.35 -17.40 1.43
N PHE A 173 2.15 -17.77 1.88
CA PHE A 173 0.90 -17.26 1.34
C PHE A 173 0.78 -15.74 1.52
N ASP A 174 1.01 -15.23 2.72
CA ASP A 174 0.92 -13.80 3.04
C ASP A 174 1.93 -12.98 2.23
N GLN A 175 3.18 -13.45 2.12
CA GLN A 175 4.21 -12.80 1.30
C GLN A 175 3.88 -12.86 -0.20
N SER A 176 3.24 -13.93 -0.68
CA SER A 176 2.79 -14.01 -2.08
C SER A 176 1.73 -12.96 -2.40
N ASN A 177 0.79 -12.72 -1.47
CA ASN A 177 -0.23 -11.67 -1.60
C ASN A 177 0.39 -10.27 -1.57
N LEU A 178 1.36 -10.04 -0.67
CA LEU A 178 2.09 -8.78 -0.60
C LEU A 178 2.80 -8.48 -1.92
N LEU A 179 3.52 -9.46 -2.46
CA LEU A 179 4.22 -9.31 -3.74
C LEU A 179 3.25 -9.06 -4.91
N GLU A 180 2.11 -9.75 -4.94
CA GLU A 180 1.07 -9.54 -5.95
C GLU A 180 0.58 -8.09 -5.95
N ASN A 181 0.37 -7.52 -4.76
CA ASN A 181 -0.08 -6.15 -4.58
C ASN A 181 1.02 -5.13 -4.95
N ILE A 182 2.28 -5.39 -4.61
CA ILE A 182 3.41 -4.55 -5.04
C ILE A 182 3.50 -4.52 -6.56
N ILE A 183 3.38 -5.67 -7.24
CA ILE A 183 3.39 -5.75 -8.70
C ILE A 183 2.23 -4.95 -9.29
N LYS A 184 0.99 -5.10 -8.77
CA LYS A 184 -0.17 -4.32 -9.23
C LYS A 184 0.09 -2.81 -9.09
N ASN A 185 0.51 -2.36 -7.92
CA ASN A 185 0.80 -0.95 -7.66
C ASN A 185 1.92 -0.42 -8.56
N PHE A 186 2.98 -1.20 -8.77
CA PHE A 186 4.08 -0.84 -9.66
C PHE A 186 3.62 -0.71 -11.11
N LEU A 187 2.81 -1.65 -11.61
CA LEU A 187 2.26 -1.59 -12.96
C LEU A 187 1.30 -0.40 -13.13
N ASP A 188 0.51 -0.09 -12.12
CA ASP A 188 -0.36 1.09 -12.12
C ASP A 188 0.47 2.39 -12.16
N ASN A 189 1.67 2.39 -11.57
CA ASN A 189 2.61 3.52 -11.60
C ASN A 189 3.45 3.60 -12.89
N ILE A 190 3.55 2.53 -13.69
CA ILE A 190 4.33 2.49 -14.95
C ILE A 190 3.44 2.64 -16.18
N GLN A 191 2.11 2.71 -16.03
CA GLN A 191 1.26 3.12 -17.14
C GLN A 191 1.82 4.43 -17.72
N PRO A 192 2.02 4.50 -19.05
CA PRO A 192 2.79 5.55 -19.70
C PRO A 192 2.25 6.92 -19.31
N GLU A 193 3.11 7.96 -19.39
CA GLU A 193 2.74 9.36 -19.22
C GLU A 193 1.28 9.55 -19.63
N SER A 194 0.46 9.85 -18.64
CA SER A 194 -0.97 9.90 -18.81
C SER A 194 -1.27 10.87 -19.93
N THR A 195 -1.66 10.35 -21.10
CA THR A 195 -1.92 11.18 -22.28
C THR A 195 -2.92 12.24 -21.85
N PRO A 196 -2.55 13.53 -21.89
CA PRO A 196 -3.42 14.58 -21.38
C PRO A 196 -4.78 14.45 -22.06
N TYR A 197 -5.82 14.33 -21.26
CA TYR A 197 -7.19 14.30 -21.76
C TYR A 197 -7.91 15.58 -21.36
N ASP A 198 -8.75 16.07 -22.26
CA ASP A 198 -9.53 17.27 -22.05
C ASP A 198 -10.71 17.00 -21.10
N ILE A 199 -11.29 15.80 -21.19
CA ILE A 199 -12.54 15.44 -20.52
C ILE A 199 -12.33 14.15 -19.74
N LEU A 200 -12.72 14.14 -18.47
CA LEU A 200 -12.89 12.92 -17.69
C LEU A 200 -14.38 12.59 -17.59
N LEU A 201 -14.78 11.44 -18.10
CA LEU A 201 -16.14 10.92 -18.01
C LEU A 201 -16.18 9.78 -16.98
N ILE A 202 -16.98 9.95 -15.93
CA ILE A 202 -17.19 8.96 -14.87
C ILE A 202 -18.62 8.44 -14.98
N GLU A 203 -18.77 7.22 -15.46
CA GLU A 203 -20.05 6.63 -15.92
C GLU A 203 -19.94 5.10 -15.86
N ASP A 204 -20.92 4.38 -15.33
CA ASP A 204 -20.86 2.92 -15.23
C ASP A 204 -21.34 2.18 -16.50
N ASP A 205 -22.16 2.82 -17.33
CA ASP A 205 -22.60 2.27 -18.62
C ASP A 205 -21.53 2.41 -19.72
N LEU A 206 -20.95 1.27 -20.12
CA LEU A 206 -19.95 1.20 -21.19
C LEU A 206 -20.47 1.70 -22.55
N ALA A 207 -21.77 1.56 -22.84
CA ALA A 207 -22.33 2.05 -24.09
C ALA A 207 -22.33 3.58 -24.14
N THR A 208 -22.78 4.21 -23.05
CA THR A 208 -22.73 5.67 -22.85
C THR A 208 -21.29 6.19 -22.90
N ILE A 209 -20.34 5.52 -22.23
CA ILE A 209 -18.92 5.87 -22.30
C ILE A 209 -18.42 5.89 -23.75
N ARG A 210 -18.67 4.81 -24.51
CA ARG A 210 -18.22 4.70 -25.90
C ARG A 210 -18.83 5.78 -26.78
N LEU A 211 -20.13 6.04 -26.62
CA LEU A 211 -20.86 7.06 -27.37
C LEU A 211 -20.25 8.45 -27.14
N ILE A 212 -20.11 8.85 -25.88
CA ILE A 212 -19.63 10.18 -25.50
C ILE A 212 -18.16 10.36 -25.88
N THR A 213 -17.33 9.35 -25.62
CA THR A 213 -15.91 9.38 -26.00
C THR A 213 -15.75 9.56 -27.51
N SER A 214 -16.44 8.75 -28.31
CA SER A 214 -16.40 8.86 -29.78
C SER A 214 -16.91 10.22 -30.28
N TYR A 215 -17.92 10.78 -29.62
CA TYR A 215 -18.46 12.09 -29.97
C TYR A 215 -17.42 13.20 -29.77
N PHE A 216 -16.75 13.25 -28.61
CA PHE A 216 -15.73 14.25 -28.34
C PHE A 216 -14.46 14.06 -29.19
N GLU A 217 -14.05 12.82 -29.43
CA GLU A 217 -12.94 12.50 -30.34
C GLU A 217 -13.22 12.98 -31.76
N SER A 218 -14.45 12.82 -32.26
CA SER A 218 -14.86 13.35 -33.57
C SER A 218 -14.75 14.88 -33.66
N LYS A 219 -14.72 15.57 -32.51
CA LYS A 219 -14.53 17.02 -32.37
C LYS A 219 -13.11 17.40 -31.98
N LYS A 220 -12.16 16.45 -32.06
CA LYS A 220 -10.72 16.61 -31.76
C LYS A 220 -10.41 16.88 -30.29
N PHE A 221 -11.30 16.49 -29.37
CA PHE A 221 -11.03 16.50 -27.93
C PHE A 221 -10.74 15.08 -27.45
N ILE A 222 -9.82 14.95 -26.50
CA ILE A 222 -9.50 13.65 -25.90
C ILE A 222 -10.40 13.45 -24.68
N CYS A 223 -11.23 12.41 -24.71
CA CYS A 223 -12.12 12.05 -23.62
C CYS A 223 -11.70 10.70 -23.01
N LYS A 224 -11.50 10.68 -21.70
CA LYS A 224 -11.18 9.46 -20.94
C LYS A 224 -12.42 9.01 -20.17
N GLY A 225 -12.95 7.84 -20.51
CA GLY A 225 -14.04 7.20 -19.76
C GLY A 225 -13.54 6.25 -18.67
N VAL A 226 -14.15 6.31 -17.49
CA VAL A 226 -13.94 5.38 -16.38
C VAL A 226 -15.26 4.91 -15.79
N ILE A 227 -15.27 3.66 -15.31
CA ILE A 227 -16.49 2.92 -14.95
C ILE A 227 -16.93 3.04 -13.48
N SER A 228 -16.20 3.78 -12.66
CA SER A 228 -16.46 3.88 -11.23
C SER A 228 -15.93 5.19 -10.65
N GLY A 229 -16.52 5.62 -9.53
CA GLY A 229 -16.12 6.83 -8.84
C GLY A 229 -14.69 6.77 -8.31
N THR A 230 -14.30 5.62 -7.75
CA THR A 230 -12.95 5.31 -7.31
C THR A 230 -11.91 5.54 -8.40
N LYS A 231 -12.14 4.98 -9.60
CA LYS A 231 -11.26 5.18 -10.76
C LYS A 231 -11.23 6.64 -11.21
N GLY A 232 -12.36 7.34 -11.15
CA GLY A 232 -12.42 8.77 -11.45
C GLY A 232 -11.51 9.61 -10.55
N LEU A 233 -11.55 9.35 -9.23
CA LEU A 233 -10.68 10.03 -8.27
C LEU A 233 -9.20 9.63 -8.42
N GLU A 234 -8.90 8.38 -8.80
CA GLU A 234 -7.54 7.94 -9.11
C GLU A 234 -6.98 8.66 -10.35
N GLU A 235 -7.77 8.77 -11.42
CA GLU A 235 -7.37 9.45 -12.65
C GLU A 235 -7.13 10.95 -12.43
N LEU A 236 -7.86 11.61 -11.53
CA LEU A 236 -7.59 13.01 -11.16
C LEU A 236 -6.22 13.24 -10.50
N ARG A 237 -5.65 12.21 -9.87
CA ARG A 237 -4.27 12.28 -9.34
C ARG A 237 -3.22 12.20 -10.46
N ARG A 238 -3.61 11.70 -11.64
CA ARG A 238 -2.74 11.46 -12.79
C ARG A 238 -2.81 12.58 -13.84
N VAL A 239 -4.01 13.08 -14.13
CA VAL A 239 -4.24 14.17 -15.10
C VAL A 239 -5.32 15.09 -14.58
N ILE A 240 -5.09 16.39 -14.72
CA ILE A 240 -6.09 17.42 -14.45
C ILE A 240 -6.86 17.68 -15.76
N PRO A 241 -8.11 17.19 -15.92
CA PRO A 241 -8.92 17.47 -17.09
C PRO A 241 -9.38 18.93 -17.11
N LYS A 242 -9.80 19.40 -18.28
CA LYS A 242 -10.47 20.70 -18.44
C LYS A 242 -11.92 20.66 -17.96
N VAL A 243 -12.57 19.50 -17.98
CA VAL A 243 -13.96 19.32 -17.54
C VAL A 243 -14.22 17.88 -17.11
N ILE A 244 -15.10 17.71 -16.12
CA ILE A 244 -15.55 16.40 -15.63
C ILE A 244 -17.03 16.24 -15.95
N LEU A 245 -17.38 15.12 -16.58
CA LEU A 245 -18.74 14.63 -16.74
C LEU A 245 -18.95 13.48 -15.75
N LEU A 246 -19.93 13.60 -14.86
CA LEU A 246 -20.06 12.71 -13.72
C LEU A 246 -21.49 12.18 -13.61
N ASP A 247 -21.69 10.86 -13.72
CA ASP A 247 -22.96 10.29 -13.28
C ASP A 247 -23.09 10.38 -11.76
N ILE A 248 -24.32 10.60 -11.31
CA ILE A 248 -24.72 10.61 -9.91
C ILE A 248 -24.89 9.19 -9.40
N ILE A 249 -25.39 8.29 -10.24
CA ILE A 249 -25.66 6.89 -9.90
C ILE A 249 -24.48 6.07 -10.40
N LEU A 250 -23.58 5.69 -9.49
CA LEU A 250 -22.44 4.83 -9.77
C LEU A 250 -22.47 3.63 -8.80
N PRO A 251 -21.81 2.50 -9.12
CA PRO A 251 -21.87 1.28 -8.33
C PRO A 251 -21.16 1.38 -6.97
N ASP A 252 -20.20 2.29 -6.82
CA ASP A 252 -19.29 2.36 -5.66
C ASP A 252 -19.50 3.61 -4.79
N LEU A 253 -19.50 4.79 -5.39
CA LEU A 253 -19.59 6.08 -4.69
C LEU A 253 -20.69 6.94 -5.31
N SER A 254 -21.42 7.71 -4.51
CA SER A 254 -22.39 8.66 -5.07
C SER A 254 -21.66 9.77 -5.83
N GLY A 255 -22.14 10.12 -7.03
CA GLY A 255 -21.58 11.25 -7.77
C GLY A 255 -21.73 12.58 -7.04
N TYR A 256 -22.69 12.71 -6.13
CA TYR A 256 -22.76 13.89 -5.24
C TYR A 256 -21.53 14.00 -4.33
N ASP A 257 -21.12 12.90 -3.71
CA ASP A 257 -19.99 12.84 -2.79
C ASP A 257 -18.66 13.05 -3.54
N ILE A 258 -18.54 12.48 -4.74
CA ILE A 258 -17.40 12.70 -5.64
C ILE A 258 -17.30 14.18 -6.01
N CYS A 259 -18.40 14.80 -6.43
CA CYS A 259 -18.42 16.22 -6.78
C CYS A 259 -18.01 17.10 -5.59
N GLN A 260 -18.54 16.82 -4.40
CA GLN A 260 -18.17 17.56 -3.19
C GLN A 260 -16.68 17.39 -2.88
N THR A 261 -16.14 16.18 -3.01
CA THR A 261 -14.71 15.90 -2.83
C THR A 261 -13.86 16.73 -3.79
N ILE A 262 -14.22 16.74 -5.08
CA ILE A 262 -13.52 17.53 -6.11
C ILE A 262 -13.60 19.02 -5.81
N LYS A 263 -14.77 19.53 -5.44
CA LYS A 263 -15.01 20.97 -5.22
C LYS A 263 -14.43 21.51 -3.91
N THR A 264 -14.10 20.64 -2.96
CA THR A 264 -13.46 21.00 -1.69
C THR A 264 -11.95 20.85 -1.72
N ASP A 265 -11.40 20.08 -2.66
CA ASP A 265 -9.96 19.92 -2.84
C ASP A 265 -9.33 21.15 -3.53
N ASN A 266 -8.29 21.72 -2.93
CA ASN A 266 -7.59 22.89 -3.50
C ASN A 266 -6.97 22.64 -4.88
N ALA A 267 -6.58 21.39 -5.18
CA ALA A 267 -6.01 21.01 -6.46
C ALA A 267 -7.07 20.95 -7.57
N TYR A 268 -8.30 20.55 -7.24
CA TYR A 268 -9.32 20.20 -8.24
C TYR A 268 -10.54 21.13 -8.26
N LYS A 269 -10.75 21.95 -7.24
CA LYS A 269 -11.96 22.79 -7.10
C LYS A 269 -12.28 23.71 -8.27
N LYS A 270 -11.26 24.08 -9.06
CA LYS A 270 -11.40 24.93 -10.25
C LYS A 270 -11.87 24.18 -11.49
N ILE A 271 -11.81 22.85 -11.48
CA ILE A 271 -12.26 22.04 -12.62
C ILE A 271 -13.79 22.12 -12.68
N PRO A 272 -14.38 22.46 -13.83
CA PRO A 272 -15.81 22.39 -14.04
C PRO A 272 -16.32 20.95 -13.96
N VAL A 273 -17.38 20.72 -13.17
CA VAL A 273 -18.04 19.43 -12.97
C VAL A 273 -19.49 19.54 -13.40
N PHE A 274 -19.87 18.73 -14.38
CA PHE A 274 -21.25 18.63 -14.88
C PHE A 274 -21.80 17.25 -14.59
N PHE A 275 -22.97 17.18 -13.96
CA PHE A 275 -23.65 15.91 -13.78
C PHE A 275 -24.18 15.39 -15.12
N LEU A 276 -24.09 14.08 -15.35
CA LEU A 276 -24.67 13.40 -16.49
C LEU A 276 -25.58 12.28 -15.96
N THR A 277 -26.88 12.52 -15.83
CA THR A 277 -27.71 11.64 -14.99
C THR A 277 -29.14 11.49 -15.46
N ALA A 278 -29.77 10.36 -15.11
CA ALA A 278 -31.21 10.13 -15.28
C ALA A 278 -32.06 10.74 -14.15
N ILE A 279 -31.44 11.29 -13.10
CA ILE A 279 -32.16 11.94 -11.99
C ILE A 279 -32.88 13.20 -12.51
N SER A 280 -34.12 13.43 -12.06
CA SER A 280 -34.91 14.58 -12.51
C SER A 280 -34.25 15.93 -12.17
N ALA A 281 -34.40 16.93 -13.05
CA ALA A 281 -33.89 18.28 -12.83
C ALA A 281 -34.32 18.89 -11.49
N THR A 282 -35.55 18.62 -11.06
CA THR A 282 -36.08 19.10 -9.77
C THR A 282 -35.29 18.57 -8.58
N GLU A 283 -34.87 17.31 -8.64
CA GLU A 283 -34.09 16.66 -7.58
C GLU A 283 -32.64 17.18 -7.59
N ILE A 284 -32.04 17.31 -8.78
CA ILE A 284 -30.68 17.86 -8.93
C ILE A 284 -30.61 19.30 -8.42
N LYS A 285 -31.60 20.14 -8.76
CA LYS A 285 -31.67 21.56 -8.33
C LYS A 285 -31.68 21.74 -6.82
N LYS A 286 -32.26 20.80 -6.06
CA LYS A 286 -32.26 20.85 -4.60
C LYS A 286 -30.85 20.61 -4.03
N ARG A 287 -30.04 19.79 -4.70
CA ARG A 287 -28.70 19.38 -4.23
C ARG A 287 -27.54 20.14 -4.87
N LEU A 288 -27.77 20.82 -6.00
CA LEU A 288 -26.78 21.64 -6.71
C LEU A 288 -26.08 22.66 -5.80
N ASN A 289 -26.84 23.33 -4.93
CA ASN A 289 -26.30 24.31 -3.99
C ASN A 289 -25.35 23.68 -2.96
N GLN A 290 -25.47 22.37 -2.70
CA GLN A 290 -24.66 21.64 -1.73
C GLN A 290 -23.40 21.06 -2.36
N THR A 291 -23.46 20.65 -3.63
CA THR A 291 -22.33 19.97 -4.30
C THR A 291 -21.42 20.90 -5.08
N LEU A 292 -21.81 22.17 -5.28
CA LEU A 292 -21.05 23.18 -6.03
C LEU A 292 -20.75 22.77 -7.47
N ALA A 293 -21.58 21.89 -8.06
CA ALA A 293 -21.46 21.51 -9.46
C ALA A 293 -21.80 22.69 -10.38
N ASP A 294 -21.15 22.77 -11.55
CA ASP A 294 -21.29 23.88 -12.49
C ASP A 294 -22.50 23.72 -13.41
N GLY A 295 -23.06 22.51 -13.50
CA GLY A 295 -24.27 22.24 -14.25
C GLY A 295 -24.64 20.76 -14.30
N TYR A 296 -25.61 20.43 -15.16
CA TYR A 296 -26.04 19.06 -15.41
C TYR A 296 -26.57 18.89 -16.84
N ILE A 297 -26.50 17.65 -17.32
CA ILE A 297 -27.06 17.14 -18.58
C ILE A 297 -27.93 15.94 -18.20
N LEU A 298 -29.19 15.93 -18.64
CA LEU A 298 -30.14 14.88 -18.31
C LEU A 298 -30.06 13.74 -19.33
N LYS A 299 -30.13 12.50 -18.85
CA LYS A 299 -30.38 11.32 -19.68
C LYS A 299 -31.91 11.16 -19.87
N PRO A 300 -32.40 10.88 -21.09
CA PRO A 300 -31.67 10.84 -22.35
C PRO A 300 -31.28 12.24 -22.84
N PHE A 301 -30.10 12.36 -23.45
CA PHE A 301 -29.54 13.62 -23.96
C PHE A 301 -29.44 13.62 -25.50
N ASN A 302 -29.35 14.82 -26.06
CA ASN A 302 -28.95 15.07 -27.43
C ASN A 302 -27.51 15.62 -27.48
N PHE A 303 -26.84 15.47 -28.62
CA PHE A 303 -25.49 16.02 -28.81
C PHE A 303 -25.41 17.55 -28.64
N SER A 304 -26.53 18.26 -28.86
CA SER A 304 -26.66 19.71 -28.62
C SER A 304 -26.51 20.09 -27.14
N ASP A 305 -26.81 19.18 -26.22
CA ASP A 305 -26.81 19.48 -24.78
C ASP A 305 -25.39 19.66 -24.24
N PHE A 306 -24.39 19.15 -24.95
CA PHE A 306 -22.96 19.32 -24.64
C PHE A 306 -22.39 20.67 -25.12
N LYS A 307 -23.21 21.59 -25.65
CA LYS A 307 -22.73 22.89 -26.15
C LYS A 307 -21.91 23.67 -25.11
N VAL A 308 -22.37 23.70 -23.87
CA VAL A 308 -21.66 24.37 -22.75
C VAL A 308 -20.29 23.75 -22.49
N ILE A 309 -20.17 22.42 -22.64
CA ILE A 309 -18.90 21.71 -22.47
C ILE A 309 -17.91 22.14 -23.55
N PHE A 310 -18.36 22.27 -24.80
CA PHE A 310 -17.49 22.79 -25.87
C PHE A 310 -17.07 24.25 -25.67
N GLU A 311 -17.92 25.09 -25.06
CA GLU A 311 -17.54 26.47 -24.73
C GLU A 311 -16.40 26.51 -23.72
N ILE A 312 -16.45 25.66 -22.68
CA ILE A 312 -15.38 25.47 -21.69
C ILE A 312 -14.10 24.96 -22.36
N LEU A 313 -14.22 23.90 -23.17
CA LEU A 313 -13.06 23.26 -23.80
C LEU A 313 -12.31 24.18 -24.78
N ASN A 314 -13.01 25.14 -25.38
CA ASN A 314 -12.46 26.15 -26.27
C ASN A 314 -12.00 27.43 -25.55
N GLY A 315 -12.08 27.48 -24.21
CA GLY A 315 -11.65 28.62 -23.39
C GLY A 315 -12.53 29.86 -23.52
N LYS A 316 -13.83 29.70 -23.76
CA LYS A 316 -14.79 30.81 -23.96
C LYS A 316 -15.56 31.20 -22.70
N VAL A 317 -15.27 30.60 -21.55
CA VAL A 317 -15.99 30.77 -20.27
C VAL A 317 -14.99 30.99 -19.14
#